data_AF-A0A2K6DP58-F1
#
_entry.id   AF-A0A2K6DP58-F1
#
_cell.length_a   1.000
_cell.length_b   1.000
_cell.length_c   1.000
_cell.angle_alpha   90.00
_cell.angle_beta   90.00
_cell.angle_gamma   90.00
#
_symmetry.space_group_name_H-M   'P 1'
#
loop_
_entity.id
_entity.type
_entity.pdbx_description
1 polymer ?
#
loop_
_entity_poly.entity_id
_entity_poly.type
_entity_poly.pdbx_seq_one_letter_code
_entity_poly.pdbx_strand_id
1 'polypeptide(L)'
;MGSTESSEGRRVSFGVDEEERVRVLQGVRLSENVVNRMKEPSSPAPAPAPSTLGLQDGNLRAPHKESTLPRSGSSSGQQISGAKEDVKRCEQEHAAVQDKLFQVAKTEREAATKHSKASLPMDEGSISHEEQKSVRLARELESREAELRRRDTFYKEQLGRIERKNAEMYKLSSQQFHEAASKMEGTIKPRRVEPVCSGLQAQILHCYRDRPHEVLLCSDLVKAYQRCVSAAHKG
;
A
#
# COMPACT_ATOMS: atom_id res chain seq x y z
N MET A 1 49.53 -11.71 -18.33
CA MET A 1 48.50 -10.65 -18.31
C MET A 1 47.89 -10.63 -16.93
N GLY A 2 48.08 -9.57 -16.15
CA GLY A 2 47.52 -9.46 -14.80
C GLY A 2 46.18 -8.72 -14.84
N SER A 3 45.13 -9.34 -14.30
CA SER A 3 43.86 -8.65 -14.07
C SER A 3 44.01 -7.69 -12.90
N THR A 4 43.68 -6.42 -13.10
CA THR A 4 43.68 -5.41 -12.04
C THR A 4 42.48 -5.65 -11.12
N GLU A 5 42.70 -6.29 -9.97
CA GLU A 5 41.68 -6.32 -8.91
C GLU A 5 41.43 -4.91 -8.38
N SER A 6 40.25 -4.36 -8.65
CA SER A 6 39.83 -3.08 -8.07
C SER A 6 39.53 -3.26 -6.58
N SER A 7 40.53 -2.97 -5.75
CA SER A 7 40.49 -3.10 -4.29
C SER A 7 39.68 -1.99 -3.59
N GLU A 8 38.62 -1.49 -4.23
CA GLU A 8 37.95 -0.24 -3.88
C GLU A 8 36.97 -0.35 -2.69
N GLY A 9 37.50 -0.65 -1.50
CA GLY A 9 36.91 -0.25 -0.23
C GLY A 9 35.53 -0.84 0.09
N ARG A 10 35.36 -2.16 0.03
CA ARG A 10 34.17 -2.87 0.55
C ARG A 10 34.02 -2.64 2.06
N ARG A 11 33.26 -1.64 2.45
CA ARG A 11 32.92 -1.37 3.86
C ARG A 11 31.87 -2.37 4.34
N VAL A 12 32.23 -3.18 5.33
CA VAL A 12 31.33 -4.12 6.01
C VAL A 12 30.89 -3.53 7.35
N SER A 13 29.64 -3.77 7.72
CA SER A 13 29.06 -3.38 9.01
C SER A 13 28.82 -4.62 9.86
N PHE A 14 29.30 -4.60 11.10
CA PHE A 14 29.07 -5.65 12.08
C PHE A 14 27.92 -5.24 13.00
N GLY A 15 26.92 -6.10 13.14
CA GLY A 15 25.85 -5.95 14.14
C GLY A 15 25.71 -7.23 14.94
N VAL A 16 25.20 -7.13 16.16
CA VAL A 16 24.80 -8.27 16.99
C VAL A 16 23.28 -8.41 16.89
N ASP A 17 22.76 -9.64 16.91
CA ASP A 17 21.32 -9.89 16.87
C ASP A 17 20.68 -10.13 18.25
N GLU A 18 19.36 -10.29 18.27
CA GLU A 18 18.56 -10.46 19.49
C GLU A 18 18.88 -11.78 20.22
N GLU A 19 19.65 -12.67 19.56
CA GLU A 19 20.15 -13.93 20.09
C GLU A 19 21.69 -13.95 20.20
N GLU A 20 22.29 -12.76 20.33
CA GLU A 20 23.73 -12.48 20.56
C GLU A 20 24.70 -12.88 19.43
N ARG A 21 24.21 -13.24 18.23
CA ARG A 21 25.06 -13.68 17.12
C ARG A 21 25.56 -12.49 16.30
N VAL A 22 26.85 -12.52 15.94
CA VAL A 22 27.47 -11.50 15.08
C VAL A 22 27.02 -11.69 13.62
N ARG A 23 26.28 -10.71 13.08
CA ARG A 23 25.86 -10.65 11.68
C ARG A 23 26.72 -9.64 10.92
N VAL A 24 27.34 -10.09 9.82
CA VAL A 24 28.18 -9.26 8.94
C VAL A 24 27.35 -8.81 7.73
N LEU A 25 27.04 -7.52 7.66
CA LEU A 25 26.30 -6.93 6.54
C LEU A 25 27.28 -6.31 5.54
N GLN A 26 27.29 -6.87 4.33
CA GLN A 26 28.06 -6.35 3.19
C GLN A 26 27.36 -5.10 2.63
N GLY A 27 27.91 -3.91 2.89
CA GLY A 27 27.36 -2.67 2.36
C GLY A 27 27.47 -2.59 0.83
N VAL A 28 26.35 -2.34 0.15
CA VAL A 28 26.34 -2.04 -1.28
C VAL A 28 26.59 -0.55 -1.47
N ARG A 29 27.74 -0.20 -2.05
CA ARG A 29 28.06 1.18 -2.43
C ARG A 29 27.27 1.55 -3.68
N LEU A 30 26.26 2.40 -3.51
CA LEU A 30 25.52 2.99 -4.62
C LEU A 30 26.46 3.81 -5.51
N SER A 31 26.22 3.82 -6.83
CA SER A 31 26.96 4.66 -7.76
C SER A 31 26.62 6.14 -7.55
N GLU A 32 27.57 7.02 -7.86
CA GLU A 32 27.43 8.46 -7.66
C GLU A 32 26.21 9.05 -8.38
N ASN A 33 25.88 8.54 -9.58
CA ASN A 33 24.67 8.90 -10.32
C ASN A 33 23.37 8.51 -9.61
N VAL A 34 23.36 7.47 -8.77
CA VAL A 34 22.19 7.11 -7.95
C VAL A 34 22.13 7.99 -6.70
N VAL A 35 23.27 8.20 -6.04
CA VAL A 35 23.37 9.06 -4.85
C VAL A 35 22.94 10.50 -5.15
N ASN A 36 23.39 11.07 -6.27
CA ASN A 36 23.02 12.43 -6.66
C ASN A 36 21.52 12.56 -6.97
N ARG A 37 20.92 11.56 -7.63
CA ARG A 37 19.47 11.52 -7.90
C ARG A 37 18.60 11.29 -6.66
N MET A 38 19.18 10.82 -5.55
CA MET A 38 18.54 10.76 -4.23
C MET A 38 18.80 12.01 -3.37
N LYS A 39 19.79 12.83 -3.75
CA LYS A 39 20.20 14.05 -3.05
C LYS A 39 19.47 15.30 -3.56
N GLU A 40 19.07 15.29 -4.84
CA GLU A 40 18.21 16.32 -5.42
C GLU A 40 16.73 16.04 -5.11
N PRO A 41 15.97 17.00 -4.54
CA PRO A 41 14.52 16.88 -4.46
C PRO A 41 13.92 16.95 -5.87
N SER A 42 13.19 15.92 -6.27
CA SER A 42 12.79 15.72 -7.66
C SER A 42 11.85 16.84 -8.17
N SER A 43 12.34 17.66 -9.10
CA SER A 43 11.47 18.39 -10.01
C SER A 43 10.92 17.41 -11.08
N PRO A 44 9.63 17.50 -11.45
CA PRO A 44 9.07 16.62 -12.47
C PRO A 44 9.56 17.03 -13.87
N ALA A 45 10.09 16.07 -14.63
CA ALA A 45 10.41 16.28 -16.04
C ALA A 45 9.11 16.46 -16.86
N PRO A 46 9.08 17.37 -17.86
CA PRO A 46 7.88 17.65 -18.64
C PRO A 46 7.52 16.50 -19.59
N ALA A 47 6.22 16.22 -19.72
CA ALA A 47 5.69 15.31 -20.73
C ALA A 47 5.60 16.01 -22.11
N PRO A 48 5.71 15.28 -23.24
CA PRO A 48 5.49 15.84 -24.58
C PRO A 48 4.01 16.18 -24.78
N ALA A 49 3.74 17.34 -25.38
CA ALA A 49 2.39 17.90 -25.48
C ALA A 49 1.65 17.52 -26.78
N PRO A 50 0.33 17.27 -26.72
CA PRO A 50 -0.57 17.49 -27.85
C PRO A 50 -1.00 18.96 -27.90
N SER A 51 -1.05 19.54 -29.10
CA SER A 51 -1.34 20.97 -29.31
C SER A 51 -2.82 21.26 -29.61
N THR A 52 -3.18 22.55 -29.47
CA THR A 52 -4.10 23.34 -30.33
C THR A 52 -5.42 23.82 -29.70
N LEU A 53 -5.39 25.09 -29.28
CA LEU A 53 -6.41 26.17 -29.43
C LEU A 53 -7.92 25.90 -29.20
N GLY A 54 -8.54 26.76 -28.38
CA GLY A 54 -10.00 26.94 -28.30
C GLY A 54 -10.41 27.84 -27.14
N LEU A 55 -10.59 29.14 -27.37
CA LEU A 55 -10.97 30.12 -26.33
C LEU A 55 -12.50 30.14 -26.10
N GLN A 56 -12.92 30.35 -24.85
CA GLN A 56 -14.34 30.38 -24.44
C GLN A 56 -15.01 31.75 -24.59
N ASP A 57 -16.33 31.67 -24.60
CA ASP A 57 -17.38 32.70 -24.70
C ASP A 57 -17.30 33.83 -23.64
N GLY A 58 -18.01 34.96 -23.90
CA GLY A 58 -18.31 35.94 -22.86
C GLY A 58 -18.80 37.33 -23.29
N ASN A 59 -20.11 37.56 -23.11
CA ASN A 59 -20.69 38.57 -22.18
C ASN A 59 -21.49 39.79 -22.74
N LEU A 60 -22.44 40.24 -21.89
CA LEU A 60 -23.11 41.56 -21.75
C LEU A 60 -24.52 41.83 -22.35
N ARG A 61 -25.46 41.95 -21.40
CA ARG A 61 -26.52 43.00 -21.22
C ARG A 61 -27.93 42.87 -21.85
N ALA A 62 -28.91 43.17 -20.98
CA ALA A 62 -30.30 43.59 -21.21
C ALA A 62 -30.44 45.11 -20.81
N PRO A 63 -31.62 45.75 -20.61
CA PRO A 63 -33.05 45.34 -20.70
C PRO A 63 -33.97 46.41 -21.40
N HIS A 64 -35.23 46.59 -20.94
CA HIS A 64 -36.26 47.62 -21.32
C HIS A 64 -37.11 47.31 -22.58
N LYS A 65 -38.36 47.80 -22.80
CA LYS A 65 -39.42 48.59 -22.09
C LYS A 65 -40.77 48.41 -22.90
N GLU A 66 -42.01 48.79 -22.55
CA GLU A 66 -42.78 49.04 -21.30
C GLU A 66 -44.19 49.66 -21.63
N SER A 67 -45.18 49.56 -20.72
CA SER A 67 -46.54 50.19 -20.77
C SER A 67 -47.53 49.62 -21.82
N THR A 68 -48.87 49.82 -21.79
CA THR A 68 -49.75 50.82 -21.10
C THR A 68 -51.08 50.21 -20.59
N LEU A 69 -51.66 50.78 -19.53
CA LEU A 69 -53.04 50.54 -19.00
C LEU A 69 -53.95 51.76 -19.25
N PRO A 70 -55.27 51.59 -19.44
CA PRO A 70 -56.23 51.87 -18.36
C PRO A 70 -57.38 50.81 -18.27
N ARG A 71 -58.08 50.54 -17.15
CA ARG A 71 -58.51 51.29 -15.94
C ARG A 71 -59.78 52.16 -16.11
N SER A 72 -60.90 51.72 -15.52
CA SER A 72 -61.65 52.41 -14.43
C SER A 72 -63.15 52.06 -14.42
N GLY A 73 -63.80 52.10 -13.24
CA GLY A 73 -65.25 52.23 -13.10
C GLY A 73 -66.05 50.92 -12.94
N SER A 74 -66.98 50.76 -11.98
CA SER A 74 -67.01 51.04 -10.53
C SER A 74 -68.40 50.65 -9.98
N SER A 75 -68.45 50.21 -8.72
CA SER A 75 -69.59 50.32 -7.78
C SER A 75 -70.98 49.73 -8.11
N SER A 76 -71.49 48.94 -7.15
CA SER A 76 -72.90 48.77 -6.71
C SER A 76 -74.01 48.41 -7.74
N GLY A 77 -74.82 47.36 -7.54
CA GLY A 77 -74.86 46.33 -6.49
C GLY A 77 -76.30 45.93 -6.08
N GLN A 78 -76.40 45.17 -4.97
CA GLN A 78 -77.57 45.07 -4.07
C GLN A 78 -78.78 44.17 -4.49
N GLN A 79 -78.94 43.04 -3.77
CA GLN A 79 -80.11 42.15 -3.58
C GLN A 79 -80.74 41.51 -4.86
N ILE A 80 -80.70 40.20 -5.09
CA ILE A 80 -81.29 39.06 -4.32
C ILE A 80 -82.82 39.11 -4.26
N SER A 81 -83.49 38.40 -5.17
CA SER A 81 -84.94 38.11 -5.12
C SER A 81 -85.38 36.89 -5.97
N GLY A 82 -84.48 35.96 -6.32
CA GLY A 82 -84.71 34.96 -7.38
C GLY A 82 -84.75 33.48 -6.98
N ALA A 83 -84.87 33.11 -5.70
CA ALA A 83 -84.52 31.77 -5.14
C ALA A 83 -85.15 30.48 -5.75
N LYS A 84 -85.99 30.55 -6.79
CA LYS A 84 -86.40 29.40 -7.64
C LYS A 84 -85.91 29.49 -9.09
N GLU A 85 -85.65 30.69 -9.59
CA GLU A 85 -84.98 30.91 -10.88
C GLU A 85 -83.47 30.79 -10.72
N ASP A 86 -82.93 31.28 -9.60
CA ASP A 86 -81.51 31.16 -9.23
C ASP A 86 -81.06 29.70 -9.08
N VAL A 87 -81.96 28.77 -8.71
CA VAL A 87 -81.67 27.33 -8.70
C VAL A 87 -81.48 26.81 -10.13
N LYS A 88 -82.42 27.11 -11.05
CA LYS A 88 -82.31 26.71 -12.46
C LYS A 88 -81.12 27.36 -13.16
N ARG A 89 -80.84 28.62 -12.81
CA ARG A 89 -79.64 29.36 -13.23
C ARG A 89 -78.38 28.66 -12.75
N CYS A 90 -78.32 28.28 -11.46
CA CYS A 90 -77.20 27.55 -10.88
C CYS A 90 -77.02 26.16 -11.50
N GLU A 91 -78.09 25.42 -11.80
CA GLU A 91 -78.03 24.15 -12.53
C GLU A 91 -77.46 24.34 -13.95
N GLN A 92 -77.90 25.37 -14.68
CA GLN A 92 -77.41 25.69 -16.03
C GLN A 92 -75.96 26.20 -16.00
N GLU A 93 -75.59 27.02 -15.02
CA GLU A 93 -74.23 27.50 -14.79
C GLU A 93 -73.29 26.34 -14.38
N HIS A 94 -73.74 25.42 -13.53
CA HIS A 94 -73.00 24.21 -13.17
C HIS A 94 -72.75 23.32 -14.39
N ALA A 95 -73.76 23.10 -15.24
CA ALA A 95 -73.59 22.37 -16.50
C ALA A 95 -72.58 23.08 -17.44
N ALA A 96 -72.65 24.41 -17.56
CA ALA A 96 -71.72 25.20 -18.37
C ALA A 96 -70.30 25.24 -17.79
N VAL A 97 -70.14 25.19 -16.46
CA VAL A 97 -68.84 25.06 -15.79
C VAL A 97 -68.28 23.64 -15.98
N GLN A 98 -69.12 22.61 -15.92
CA GLN A 98 -68.72 21.22 -16.11
C GLN A 98 -68.27 20.95 -17.56
N ASP A 99 -68.96 21.49 -18.57
CA ASP A 99 -68.49 21.44 -19.97
C ASP A 99 -67.15 22.18 -20.14
N LYS A 100 -67.02 23.41 -19.61
CA LYS A 100 -65.76 24.16 -19.63
C LYS A 100 -64.63 23.42 -18.93
N LEU A 101 -64.89 22.75 -17.82
CA LEU A 101 -63.89 21.94 -17.10
C LEU A 101 -63.46 20.72 -17.92
N PHE A 102 -64.40 20.06 -18.63
CA PHE A 102 -64.10 18.97 -19.56
C PHE A 102 -63.30 19.45 -20.78
N GLN A 103 -63.64 20.60 -21.36
CA GLN A 103 -62.88 21.26 -22.42
C GLN A 103 -61.45 21.58 -21.96
N VAL A 104 -61.29 22.19 -20.78
CA VAL A 104 -59.97 22.49 -20.19
C VAL A 104 -59.17 21.20 -20.00
N ALA A 105 -59.71 20.19 -19.30
CA ALA A 105 -59.04 18.91 -19.07
C ALA A 105 -58.68 18.16 -20.37
N LYS A 106 -59.49 18.31 -21.43
CA LYS A 106 -59.17 17.83 -22.78
C LYS A 106 -57.99 18.60 -23.38
N THR A 107 -58.02 19.94 -23.37
CA THR A 107 -56.92 20.77 -23.89
C THR A 107 -55.62 20.58 -23.11
N GLU A 108 -55.70 20.34 -21.80
CA GLU A 108 -54.57 20.02 -20.93
C GLU A 108 -54.00 18.64 -21.25
N ARG A 109 -54.83 17.60 -21.43
CA ARG A 109 -54.38 16.29 -21.94
C ARG A 109 -53.75 16.38 -23.33
N GLU A 110 -54.32 17.19 -24.23
CA GLU A 110 -53.75 17.43 -25.55
C GLU A 110 -52.42 18.19 -25.47
N ALA A 111 -52.29 19.18 -24.59
CA ALA A 111 -51.03 19.89 -24.34
C ALA A 111 -50.00 18.95 -23.72
N ALA A 112 -50.34 18.21 -22.66
CA ALA A 112 -49.46 17.24 -22.01
C ALA A 112 -49.01 16.11 -22.96
N THR A 113 -49.86 15.64 -23.86
CA THR A 113 -49.47 14.66 -24.88
C THR A 113 -48.67 15.26 -26.04
N LYS A 114 -48.89 16.54 -26.39
CA LYS A 114 -48.01 17.28 -27.32
C LYS A 114 -46.63 17.52 -26.71
N HIS A 115 -46.56 17.94 -25.44
CA HIS A 115 -45.32 18.09 -24.68
C HIS A 115 -44.61 16.74 -24.48
N SER A 116 -45.31 15.67 -24.11
CA SER A 116 -44.74 14.33 -24.03
C SER A 116 -44.13 13.89 -25.36
N LYS A 117 -44.79 14.13 -26.50
CA LYS A 117 -44.23 13.80 -27.82
C LYS A 117 -43.09 14.73 -28.25
N ALA A 118 -43.11 16.01 -27.87
CA ALA A 118 -42.06 16.98 -28.16
C ALA A 118 -40.83 16.85 -27.23
N SER A 119 -41.01 16.28 -26.04
CA SER A 119 -39.96 15.88 -25.09
C SER A 119 -39.57 14.41 -25.22
N LEU A 120 -40.09 13.71 -26.23
CA LEU A 120 -39.64 12.38 -26.67
C LEU A 120 -39.05 12.40 -28.11
N PRO A 121 -38.05 13.24 -28.42
CA PRO A 121 -36.90 12.67 -29.10
C PRO A 121 -36.23 11.75 -28.07
N MET A 122 -36.56 10.46 -28.09
CA MET A 122 -35.66 9.47 -27.52
C MET A 122 -34.35 9.62 -28.27
N ASP A 123 -33.32 10.14 -27.59
CA ASP A 123 -32.00 10.30 -28.17
C ASP A 123 -31.27 8.96 -28.17
N GLU A 124 -31.88 8.00 -28.86
CA GLU A 124 -31.41 6.64 -29.11
C GLU A 124 -30.04 6.68 -29.80
N GLY A 125 -29.76 7.77 -30.54
CA GLY A 125 -28.44 8.13 -31.07
C GLY A 125 -27.41 8.41 -29.97
N SER A 126 -27.65 9.32 -29.02
CA SER A 126 -26.67 9.58 -27.96
C SER A 126 -26.58 8.44 -26.93
N ILE A 127 -27.68 7.75 -26.61
CA ILE A 127 -27.64 6.53 -25.77
C ILE A 127 -26.74 5.48 -26.44
N SER A 128 -26.97 5.14 -27.71
CA SER A 128 -26.15 4.18 -28.45
C SER A 128 -24.68 4.66 -28.62
N HIS A 129 -24.45 5.97 -28.69
CA HIS A 129 -23.11 6.55 -28.74
C HIS A 129 -22.35 6.45 -27.41
N GLU A 130 -22.99 6.69 -26.27
CA GLU A 130 -22.40 6.48 -24.94
C GLU A 130 -22.21 4.97 -24.64
N GLU A 131 -23.15 4.12 -25.05
CA GLU A 131 -22.95 2.66 -25.04
C GLU A 131 -21.72 2.26 -25.87
N GLN A 132 -21.59 2.75 -27.11
CA GLN A 132 -20.45 2.43 -27.96
C GLN A 132 -19.13 2.97 -27.39
N LYS A 133 -19.13 4.14 -26.74
CA LYS A 133 -17.97 4.68 -26.00
C LYS A 133 -17.61 3.79 -24.82
N SER A 134 -18.57 3.39 -23.99
CA SER A 134 -18.32 2.54 -22.82
C SER A 134 -17.77 1.16 -23.22
N VAL A 135 -18.28 0.57 -24.30
CA VAL A 135 -17.75 -0.68 -24.88
C VAL A 135 -16.32 -0.50 -25.41
N ARG A 136 -15.97 0.65 -26.00
CA ARG A 136 -14.58 0.96 -26.41
C ARG A 136 -13.67 1.10 -25.19
N LEU A 137 -14.08 1.85 -24.18
CA LEU A 137 -13.32 2.08 -22.94
C LEU A 137 -13.11 0.78 -22.15
N ALA A 138 -14.12 -0.08 -22.06
CA ALA A 138 -14.03 -1.38 -21.40
C ALA A 138 -12.95 -2.27 -22.05
N ARG A 139 -12.87 -2.30 -23.39
CA ARG A 139 -11.81 -3.03 -24.13
C ARG A 139 -10.42 -2.43 -23.94
N GLU A 140 -10.31 -1.10 -23.82
CA GLU A 140 -9.04 -0.44 -23.52
C GLU A 140 -8.56 -0.79 -22.10
N LEU A 141 -9.47 -0.78 -21.12
CA LEU A 141 -9.19 -1.19 -19.74
C LEU A 141 -8.80 -2.68 -19.67
N GLU A 142 -9.53 -3.57 -20.33
CA GLU A 142 -9.20 -5.01 -20.40
C GLU A 142 -7.80 -5.24 -20.99
N SER A 143 -7.48 -4.56 -22.11
CA SER A 143 -6.16 -4.60 -22.75
C SER A 143 -5.05 -4.11 -21.80
N ARG A 144 -5.29 -3.00 -21.09
CA ARG A 144 -4.35 -2.41 -20.13
C ARG A 144 -4.16 -3.31 -18.89
N GLU A 145 -5.22 -3.93 -18.37
CA GLU A 145 -5.11 -4.93 -17.32
C GLU A 145 -4.32 -6.16 -17.79
N ALA A 146 -4.52 -6.61 -19.04
CA ALA A 146 -3.78 -7.72 -19.61
C ALA A 146 -2.28 -7.40 -19.76
N GLU A 147 -1.90 -6.17 -20.14
CA GLU A 147 -0.50 -5.74 -20.13
C GLU A 147 0.08 -5.69 -18.71
N LEU A 148 -0.65 -5.09 -17.75
CA LEU A 148 -0.24 -5.01 -16.36
C LEU A 148 -0.04 -6.42 -15.74
N ARG A 149 -0.95 -7.35 -16.00
CA ARG A 149 -0.84 -8.77 -15.58
C ARG A 149 0.40 -9.43 -16.18
N ARG A 150 0.70 -9.25 -17.48
CA ARG A 150 1.91 -9.79 -18.12
C ARG A 150 3.20 -9.23 -17.52
N ARG A 151 3.21 -7.95 -17.12
CA ARG A 151 4.36 -7.30 -16.50
C ARG A 151 4.55 -7.74 -15.05
N ASP A 152 3.46 -7.86 -14.30
CA ASP A 152 3.45 -8.42 -12.94
C ASP A 152 3.97 -9.86 -12.89
N THR A 153 3.49 -10.75 -13.77
CA THR A 153 4.01 -12.13 -13.85
C THR A 153 5.50 -12.16 -14.21
N PHE A 154 5.92 -11.36 -15.20
CA PHE A 154 7.34 -11.28 -15.59
C PHE A 154 8.25 -10.85 -14.43
N TYR A 155 7.89 -9.79 -13.69
CA TYR A 155 8.71 -9.33 -12.56
C TYR A 155 8.67 -10.32 -11.38
N LYS A 156 7.54 -10.96 -11.10
CA LYS A 156 7.45 -12.04 -10.11
C LYS A 156 8.33 -13.24 -10.46
N GLU A 157 8.40 -13.62 -11.75
CA GLU A 157 9.31 -14.66 -12.22
C GLU A 157 10.79 -14.28 -12.08
N GLN A 158 11.15 -13.02 -12.35
CA GLN A 158 12.54 -12.56 -12.16
C GLN A 158 12.92 -12.49 -10.67
N LEU A 159 12.05 -11.96 -9.81
CA LEU A 159 12.25 -11.94 -8.36
C LEU A 159 12.38 -13.36 -7.81
N GLY A 160 11.43 -14.26 -8.10
CA GLY A 160 11.48 -15.66 -7.69
C GLY A 160 12.65 -16.44 -8.29
N ARG A 161 13.27 -15.99 -9.39
CA ARG A 161 14.54 -16.53 -9.92
C ARG A 161 15.75 -16.03 -9.14
N ILE A 162 15.76 -14.76 -8.73
CA ILE A 162 16.83 -14.16 -7.91
C ILE A 162 16.79 -14.74 -6.49
N GLU A 163 15.61 -14.83 -5.88
CA GLU A 163 15.39 -15.40 -4.54
C GLU A 163 15.88 -16.84 -4.43
N ARG A 164 15.52 -17.70 -5.41
CA ARG A 164 16.02 -19.09 -5.47
C ARG A 164 17.54 -19.15 -5.58
N LYS A 165 18.14 -18.39 -6.50
CA LYS A 165 19.61 -18.34 -6.65
C LYS A 165 20.31 -17.86 -5.37
N ASN A 166 19.73 -16.88 -4.69
CA ASN A 166 20.25 -16.39 -3.41
C ASN A 166 20.14 -17.47 -2.33
N ALA A 167 18.99 -18.14 -2.19
CA ALA A 167 18.79 -19.22 -1.24
C ALA A 167 19.71 -20.44 -1.50
N GLU A 168 19.88 -20.83 -2.77
CA GLU A 168 20.82 -21.86 -3.22
C GLU A 168 22.27 -21.48 -2.86
N MET A 169 22.68 -20.23 -3.12
CA MET A 169 24.01 -19.71 -2.81
C MET A 169 24.26 -19.64 -1.30
N TYR A 170 23.30 -19.15 -0.50
CA TYR A 170 23.42 -19.14 0.97
C TYR A 170 23.50 -20.56 1.55
N LYS A 171 22.70 -21.49 1.02
CA LYS A 171 22.74 -22.90 1.42
C LYS A 171 24.10 -23.54 1.11
N LEU A 172 24.61 -23.36 -0.11
CA LEU A 172 25.91 -23.91 -0.51
C LEU A 172 27.06 -23.29 0.29
N SER A 173 27.07 -21.97 0.47
CA SER A 173 28.07 -21.25 1.27
C SER A 173 28.08 -21.72 2.73
N SER A 174 26.90 -21.87 3.33
CA SER A 174 26.76 -22.43 4.69
C SER A 174 27.26 -23.88 4.76
N GLN A 175 26.91 -24.74 3.80
CA GLN A 175 27.39 -26.12 3.74
C GLN A 175 28.93 -26.19 3.63
N GLN A 176 29.52 -25.38 2.74
CA GLN A 176 30.99 -25.29 2.58
C GLN A 176 31.69 -24.79 3.85
N PHE A 177 31.10 -23.83 4.56
CA PHE A 177 31.64 -23.36 5.85
C PHE A 177 31.63 -24.47 6.91
N HIS A 178 30.51 -25.19 7.08
CA HIS A 178 30.40 -26.26 8.06
C HIS A 178 31.28 -27.48 7.70
N GLU A 179 31.40 -27.82 6.41
CA GLU A 179 32.34 -28.85 5.93
C GLU A 179 33.79 -28.48 6.24
N ALA A 180 34.20 -27.24 5.93
CA ALA A 180 35.54 -26.73 6.23
C ALA A 180 35.81 -26.69 7.74
N ALA A 181 34.84 -26.25 8.55
CA ALA A 181 34.95 -26.23 10.00
C ALA A 181 35.11 -27.64 10.59
N SER A 182 34.24 -28.58 10.24
CA SER A 182 34.31 -29.97 10.74
C SER A 182 35.58 -30.69 10.30
N LYS A 183 36.02 -30.45 9.06
CA LYS A 183 37.32 -30.95 8.55
C LYS A 183 38.50 -30.36 9.33
N MET A 184 38.43 -29.08 9.71
CA MET A 184 39.44 -28.43 10.53
C MET A 184 39.44 -28.98 11.97
N GLU A 185 38.27 -29.14 12.61
CA GLU A 185 38.12 -29.74 13.94
C GLU A 185 38.77 -31.12 14.03
N GLY A 186 38.58 -31.98 13.01
CA GLY A 186 39.24 -33.29 12.93
C GLY A 186 40.78 -33.23 12.82
N THR A 187 41.36 -32.09 12.45
CA THR A 187 42.83 -31.88 12.40
C THR A 187 43.38 -31.12 13.60
N ILE A 188 42.57 -30.29 14.26
CA ILE A 188 42.94 -29.63 15.51
C ILE A 188 42.95 -30.68 16.62
N LYS A 189 44.13 -31.17 16.99
CA LYS A 189 44.27 -32.03 18.18
C LYS A 189 43.75 -31.27 19.40
N PRO A 190 42.74 -31.78 20.13
CA PRO A 190 42.31 -31.18 21.39
C PRO A 190 43.50 -31.10 22.34
N ARG A 191 43.81 -29.88 22.82
CA ARG A 191 44.91 -29.68 23.76
C ARG A 191 44.54 -30.37 25.07
N ARG A 192 45.12 -31.54 25.35
CA ARG A 192 45.00 -32.23 26.63
C ARG A 192 45.66 -31.37 27.71
N VAL A 193 44.88 -30.47 28.30
CA VAL A 193 45.24 -29.77 29.53
C VAL A 193 45.04 -30.78 30.66
N GLU A 194 46.08 -31.54 30.95
CA GLU A 194 46.10 -32.43 32.10
C GLU A 194 46.07 -31.58 33.39
N PRO A 195 45.13 -31.81 34.33
CA PRO A 195 44.98 -30.96 35.49
C PRO A 195 46.24 -31.00 36.36
N VAL A 196 46.90 -29.85 36.49
CA VAL A 196 48.15 -29.70 37.24
C VAL A 196 47.90 -30.05 38.71
N CYS A 197 48.86 -30.72 39.35
CA CYS A 197 48.77 -31.17 40.74
C CYS A 197 47.70 -32.26 41.04
N SER A 198 47.03 -32.81 40.02
CA SER A 198 45.99 -33.85 40.16
C SER A 198 46.42 -35.08 40.96
N GLY A 199 47.64 -35.57 40.80
CA GLY A 199 48.18 -36.67 41.60
C GLY A 199 48.26 -36.35 43.11
N LEU A 200 48.63 -35.11 43.47
CA LEU A 200 48.65 -34.64 44.86
C LEU A 200 47.23 -34.44 45.39
N GLN A 201 46.30 -33.94 44.56
CA GLN A 201 44.88 -33.83 44.91
C GLN A 201 44.28 -35.20 45.22
N ALA A 202 44.56 -36.22 44.41
CA ALA A 202 44.12 -37.59 44.64
C ALA A 202 44.70 -38.18 45.95
N GLN A 203 45.98 -37.95 46.23
CA GLN A 203 46.63 -38.40 47.47
C GLN A 203 46.07 -37.71 48.72
N ILE A 204 45.72 -36.41 48.65
CA ILE A 204 45.03 -35.70 49.74
C ILE A 204 43.64 -36.31 49.99
N LEU A 205 42.86 -36.54 48.92
CA LEU A 205 41.51 -37.12 49.01
C LEU A 205 41.52 -38.56 49.54
N HIS A 206 42.58 -39.33 49.25
CA HIS A 206 42.81 -40.65 49.84
C HIS A 206 43.15 -40.52 51.33
N CYS A 207 44.16 -39.71 51.67
CA CYS A 207 44.62 -39.52 53.05
C CYS A 207 43.50 -39.10 54.01
N TYR A 208 42.60 -38.20 53.59
CA TYR A 208 41.45 -37.77 54.41
C TYR A 208 40.33 -38.82 54.53
N ARG A 209 40.18 -39.75 53.57
CA ARG A 209 39.26 -40.90 53.74
C ARG A 209 39.81 -41.92 54.73
N ASP A 210 41.11 -42.18 54.66
CA ASP A 210 41.77 -43.21 55.49
C ASP A 210 41.93 -42.74 56.96
N ARG A 211 42.07 -41.43 57.17
CA ARG A 211 42.34 -40.80 58.49
C ARG A 211 41.33 -39.69 58.83
N PRO A 212 40.03 -40.01 58.98
CA PRO A 212 38.99 -39.01 59.27
C PRO A 212 39.15 -38.33 60.63
N HIS A 213 39.84 -38.96 61.59
CA HIS A 213 40.10 -38.42 62.92
C HIS A 213 41.54 -37.88 63.10
N GLU A 214 42.44 -38.13 62.15
CA GLU A 214 43.88 -37.80 62.23
C GLU A 214 44.33 -36.90 61.06
N VAL A 215 43.43 -36.02 60.61
CA VAL A 215 43.58 -35.18 59.40
C VAL A 215 44.87 -34.34 59.35
N LEU A 216 45.49 -34.04 60.50
CA LEU A 216 46.76 -33.31 60.58
C LEU A 216 47.95 -34.08 59.98
N LEU A 217 47.89 -35.42 59.94
CA LEU A 217 48.90 -36.27 59.29
C LEU A 217 48.92 -36.09 57.76
N CYS A 218 47.85 -35.55 57.17
CA CYS A 218 47.77 -35.21 55.75
C CYS A 218 48.34 -33.81 55.44
N SER A 219 48.83 -33.06 56.44
CA SER A 219 49.21 -31.65 56.26
C SER A 219 50.38 -31.43 55.30
N ASP A 220 51.38 -32.32 55.26
CA ASP A 220 52.51 -32.20 54.32
C ASP A 220 52.10 -32.47 52.87
N LEU A 221 51.10 -33.31 52.65
CA LEU A 221 50.45 -33.52 51.37
C LEU A 221 49.75 -32.24 50.88
N VAL A 222 49.02 -31.56 51.77
CA VAL A 222 48.41 -30.25 51.49
C VAL A 222 49.47 -29.17 51.20
N LYS A 223 50.56 -29.11 51.98
CA LYS A 223 51.70 -28.20 51.71
C LYS A 223 52.37 -28.49 50.37
N ALA A 224 52.46 -29.76 49.95
CA ALA A 224 52.96 -30.13 48.62
C ALA A 224 52.02 -29.66 47.50
N TYR A 225 50.71 -29.89 47.63
CA TYR A 225 49.71 -29.40 46.68
C TYR A 225 49.70 -27.87 46.57
N GLN A 226 49.72 -27.14 47.69
CA GLN A 226 49.78 -25.68 47.70
C GLN A 226 51.03 -25.12 47.00
N ARG A 227 52.20 -25.75 47.20
CA ARG A 227 53.44 -25.40 46.48
C ARG A 227 53.33 -25.69 44.99
N CYS A 228 52.78 -26.84 44.61
CA CYS A 228 52.53 -27.20 43.21
C CYS A 228 51.58 -26.18 42.52
N VAL A 229 50.46 -25.84 43.14
CA VAL A 229 49.50 -24.84 42.63
C VAL A 229 50.13 -23.45 42.56
N SER A 230 50.98 -23.09 43.52
CA SER A 230 51.70 -21.81 43.54
C SER A 230 52.83 -21.70 42.53
N ALA A 231 53.36 -22.83 42.05
CA ALA A 231 54.28 -22.90 40.91
C ALA A 231 53.51 -22.84 39.58
N ALA A 232 52.38 -23.56 39.47
CA ALA A 232 51.53 -23.60 38.29
C ALA A 232 50.92 -22.23 37.91
N HIS A 233 50.70 -21.33 38.87
CA HIS A 233 50.25 -19.95 38.62
C HIS A 233 51.37 -18.96 38.26
N LYS A 234 52.63 -19.41 38.14
CA LYS A 234 53.82 -18.56 37.91
C LYS A 234 54.57 -18.84 36.61
N GLY A 235 54.05 -19.74 35.77
CA GLY A 235 54.58 -20.08 34.44
C GLY A 235 53.48 -20.08 33.38
#